data_AF-A0A7X8ECX0-F1
#
_entry.id   AF-A0A7X8ECX0-F1
#
_cell.length_a   1.000
_cell.length_b   1.000
_cell.length_c   1.000
_cell.angle_alpha   90.00
_cell.angle_beta   90.00
_cell.angle_gamma   90.00
#
_symmetry.space_group_name_H-M   'P 1'
#
loop_
_entity.id
_entity.type
_entity.pdbx_description
1 polymer ?
#
loop_
_entity_poly.entity_id
_entity_poly.type
_entity_poly.pdbx_seq_one_letter_code
_entity_poly.pdbx_strand_id
1 'polypeptide(L)'
;MDEERRIAIKQKELLPTVDAPKQEIGCYFYRMAQLFAKMKDLERSLSCFIEAFLIRGMEERFKGEEQWMSFFSRQFSIYLLGKNRLFCSLSEGDMIHDMLRMEYEQVLEEIKNSELPFHPEHIDQWFAALEFDFPWNPPKVGQINPLA
;
A
#
# COMPACT_ATOMS: atom_id res chain seq x y z
N MET A 1 -32.62 -22.12 11.73
CA MET A 1 -31.84 -20.87 11.68
C MET A 1 -31.24 -20.83 10.29
N ASP A 2 -31.90 -20.10 9.39
CA ASP A 2 -31.81 -20.32 7.94
C ASP A 2 -30.44 -19.96 7.35
N GLU A 3 -30.00 -20.78 6.40
CA GLU A 3 -28.77 -20.61 5.61
C GLU A 3 -28.66 -19.20 5.02
N GLU A 4 -29.79 -18.62 4.61
CA GLU A 4 -29.91 -17.24 4.12
C GLU A 4 -29.54 -16.19 5.17
N ARG A 5 -29.89 -16.40 6.45
CA ARG A 5 -29.47 -15.51 7.55
C ARG A 5 -27.98 -15.64 7.81
N ARG A 6 -27.39 -16.83 7.66
CA ARG A 6 -25.94 -17.03 7.81
C ARG A 6 -25.15 -16.37 6.68
N ILE A 7 -25.66 -16.43 5.45
CA ILE A 7 -25.08 -15.74 4.29
C ILE A 7 -25.22 -14.23 4.45
N ALA A 8 -26.39 -13.73 4.89
CA ALA A 8 -26.61 -12.32 5.14
C ALA A 8 -25.72 -11.77 6.28
N ILE A 9 -25.51 -12.54 7.35
CA ILE A 9 -24.60 -12.16 8.45
C ILE A 9 -23.15 -12.13 7.95
N LYS A 10 -22.70 -13.14 7.19
CA LYS A 10 -21.36 -13.14 6.57
C LYS A 10 -21.15 -11.98 5.60
N GLN A 11 -22.14 -11.66 4.76
CA GLN A 11 -22.07 -10.53 3.83
C GLN A 11 -22.03 -9.19 4.57
N LYS A 12 -22.76 -9.07 5.68
CA LYS A 12 -22.77 -7.87 6.54
C LYS A 12 -21.49 -7.71 7.36
N GLU A 13 -20.76 -8.80 7.63
CA GLU A 13 -19.42 -8.79 8.22
C GLU A 13 -18.30 -8.50 7.19
N LEU A 14 -18.63 -8.58 5.91
CA LEU A 14 -17.66 -8.40 4.82
C LEU A 14 -17.62 -6.97 4.32
N LEU A 15 -18.73 -6.23 4.26
CA LEU A 15 -18.74 -4.88 3.69
C LEU A 15 -18.74 -3.82 4.81
N PRO A 16 -17.76 -2.88 4.82
CA PRO A 16 -17.78 -1.78 5.76
C PRO A 16 -19.02 -0.89 5.50
N THR A 17 -19.58 -0.35 6.58
CA THR A 17 -20.68 0.63 6.49
C THR A 17 -20.16 1.99 5.99
N VAL A 18 -21.08 2.87 5.55
CA VAL A 18 -20.73 4.22 5.05
C VAL A 18 -19.97 5.04 6.10
N ASP A 19 -20.28 4.83 7.38
CA ASP A 19 -19.65 5.51 8.52
C ASP A 19 -18.52 4.69 9.16
N ALA A 20 -18.04 3.63 8.50
CA ALA A 20 -17.00 2.77 9.05
C ALA A 20 -15.68 3.56 9.23
N PRO A 21 -14.94 3.33 10.32
CA PRO A 21 -13.61 3.91 10.50
C PRO A 21 -12.67 3.56 9.34
N LYS A 22 -11.77 4.48 8.96
CA LYS A 22 -10.77 4.26 7.90
C LYS A 22 -10.02 2.93 8.07
N GLN A 23 -9.64 2.59 9.30
CA GLN A 23 -8.95 1.32 9.62
C GLN A 23 -9.78 0.10 9.23
N GLU A 24 -11.11 0.14 9.43
CA GLU A 24 -12.00 -0.96 9.07
C GLU A 24 -12.14 -1.08 7.55
N ILE A 25 -12.33 0.06 6.86
CA ILE A 25 -12.39 0.12 5.39
C ILE A 25 -11.09 -0.42 4.78
N GLY A 26 -9.94 0.02 5.29
CA GLY A 26 -8.65 -0.47 4.84
C GLY A 26 -8.44 -1.98 5.10
N CYS A 27 -8.91 -2.48 6.24
CA CYS A 27 -8.89 -3.92 6.52
C CYS A 27 -9.78 -4.73 5.57
N TYR A 28 -10.92 -4.15 5.15
CA TYR A 28 -11.76 -4.76 4.13
C TYR A 28 -11.03 -4.90 2.79
N PHE A 29 -10.45 -3.82 2.27
CA PHE A 29 -9.68 -3.86 1.03
C PHE A 29 -8.49 -4.83 1.12
N TYR A 30 -7.82 -4.88 2.26
CA TYR A 30 -6.75 -5.84 2.52
C TYR A 30 -7.24 -7.30 2.40
N ARG A 31 -8.39 -7.63 2.99
CA ARG A 31 -8.98 -8.97 2.88
C ARG A 31 -9.36 -9.31 1.43
N MET A 32 -9.89 -8.34 0.69
CA MET A 32 -10.20 -8.49 -0.74
C MET A 32 -8.93 -8.72 -1.56
N ALA A 33 -7.86 -7.97 -1.27
CA ALA A 33 -6.56 -8.14 -1.93
C ALA A 33 -6.02 -9.56 -1.76
N GLN A 34 -6.09 -10.11 -0.54
CA GLN A 34 -5.70 -11.49 -0.25
C GLN A 34 -6.57 -12.52 -0.98
N LEU A 35 -7.87 -12.25 -1.14
CA LEU A 35 -8.79 -13.12 -1.87
C LEU A 35 -8.47 -13.13 -3.37
N PHE A 36 -8.24 -11.97 -3.98
CA PHE A 36 -7.83 -11.87 -5.38
C PHE A 36 -6.45 -12.50 -5.64
N ALA A 37 -5.49 -12.34 -4.71
CA ALA A 37 -4.19 -13.01 -4.79
C ALA A 37 -4.34 -14.54 -4.84
N LYS A 38 -5.21 -15.11 -4.00
CA LYS A 38 -5.51 -16.57 -4.01
C LYS A 38 -6.17 -17.02 -5.31
N MET A 39 -6.99 -16.17 -5.93
CA MET A 39 -7.61 -16.40 -7.23
C MET A 39 -6.66 -16.18 -8.41
N LYS A 40 -5.41 -15.73 -8.16
CA LYS A 40 -4.43 -15.33 -9.19
C LYS A 40 -4.90 -14.16 -10.05
N ASP A 41 -5.80 -13.33 -9.53
CA ASP A 41 -6.22 -12.07 -10.13
C ASP A 41 -5.26 -10.96 -9.64
N LEU A 42 -4.12 -10.83 -10.34
CA LEU A 42 -3.02 -9.95 -9.95
C LEU A 42 -3.43 -8.49 -9.94
N GLU A 43 -4.08 -8.02 -11.02
CA GLU A 43 -4.48 -6.63 -11.19
C GLU A 43 -5.39 -6.18 -10.04
N ARG A 44 -6.48 -6.92 -9.78
CA ARG A 44 -7.40 -6.55 -8.70
C ARG A 44 -6.77 -6.70 -7.32
N SER A 45 -5.87 -7.67 -7.15
CA SER A 45 -5.15 -7.84 -5.88
C SER A 45 -4.25 -6.65 -5.59
N LEU A 46 -3.47 -6.18 -6.57
CA LEU A 46 -2.63 -4.99 -6.45
C LEU A 46 -3.47 -3.75 -6.13
N SER A 47 -4.53 -3.49 -6.90
CA SER A 47 -5.41 -2.35 -6.65
C SER A 47 -5.99 -2.40 -5.23
N CYS A 48 -6.48 -3.55 -4.76
CA CYS A 48 -7.01 -3.67 -3.42
C CYS A 48 -5.93 -3.48 -2.33
N PHE A 49 -4.69 -3.93 -2.55
CA PHE A 49 -3.61 -3.67 -1.60
C PHE A 49 -3.27 -2.18 -1.54
N ILE A 50 -3.18 -1.52 -2.69
CA ILE A 50 -2.91 -0.07 -2.78
C ILE A 50 -3.99 0.71 -2.01
N GLU A 51 -5.27 0.45 -2.31
CA GLU A 51 -6.39 1.09 -1.60
C GLU A 51 -6.35 0.82 -0.09
N ALA A 52 -6.06 -0.42 0.31
CA ALA A 52 -5.97 -0.77 1.72
C ALA A 52 -4.97 0.11 2.46
N PHE A 53 -3.76 0.26 1.93
CA PHE A 53 -2.69 0.98 2.62
C PHE A 53 -2.76 2.49 2.44
N LEU A 54 -3.30 2.99 1.33
CA LEU A 54 -3.66 4.40 1.19
C LEU A 54 -4.70 4.81 2.24
N ILE A 55 -5.78 4.05 2.39
CA ILE A 55 -6.86 4.39 3.35
C ILE A 55 -6.38 4.30 4.79
N ARG A 56 -5.57 3.29 5.12
CA ARG A 56 -5.03 3.08 6.48
C ARG A 56 -4.03 4.16 6.88
N GLY A 57 -3.16 4.54 5.96
CA GLY A 57 -2.14 5.57 6.16
C GLY A 57 -2.58 6.98 5.75
N MET A 58 -3.84 7.16 5.36
CA MET A 58 -4.37 8.42 4.83
C MET A 58 -4.27 9.55 5.85
N GLU A 59 -3.25 10.38 5.67
CA GLU A 59 -3.11 11.63 6.39
C GLU A 59 -3.96 12.73 5.75
N GLU A 60 -4.54 13.61 6.58
CA GLU A 60 -5.39 14.68 6.06
C GLU A 60 -4.63 15.67 5.17
N ARG A 61 -3.30 15.80 5.33
CA ARG A 61 -2.49 16.69 4.48
C ARG A 61 -2.45 16.24 3.02
N PHE A 62 -2.34 14.93 2.76
CA PHE A 62 -2.25 14.39 1.40
C PHE A 62 -3.62 14.10 0.76
N LYS A 63 -4.71 14.52 1.43
CA LYS A 63 -6.07 14.21 0.99
C LYS A 63 -6.41 14.97 -0.28
N GLY A 64 -6.57 14.22 -1.37
CA GLY A 64 -6.83 14.78 -2.70
C GLY A 64 -5.56 15.20 -3.43
N GLU A 65 -4.37 14.91 -2.90
CA GLU A 65 -3.12 15.13 -3.62
C GLU A 65 -2.87 14.01 -4.65
N GLU A 66 -3.20 14.29 -5.91
CA GLU A 66 -3.03 13.32 -7.01
C GLU A 66 -1.57 12.85 -7.16
N GLN A 67 -0.60 13.74 -6.88
CA GLN A 67 0.83 13.42 -6.96
C GLN A 67 1.25 12.37 -5.92
N TRP A 68 0.79 12.51 -4.66
CA TRP A 68 1.03 11.51 -3.63
C TRP A 68 0.39 10.17 -4.01
N MET A 69 -0.86 10.20 -4.48
CA MET A 69 -1.58 8.98 -4.86
C MET A 69 -0.88 8.25 -6.02
N SER A 70 -0.41 9.00 -7.02
CA SER A 70 0.37 8.48 -8.16
C SER A 70 1.71 7.89 -7.70
N PHE A 71 2.46 8.64 -6.89
CA PHE A 71 3.74 8.20 -6.32
C PHE A 71 3.58 6.92 -5.51
N PHE A 72 2.68 6.92 -4.52
CA PHE A 72 2.44 5.77 -3.65
C PHE A 72 2.00 4.56 -4.45
N SER A 73 1.01 4.71 -5.34
CA SER A 73 0.48 3.59 -6.12
C SER A 73 1.56 2.95 -6.97
N ARG A 74 2.42 3.75 -7.60
CA ARG A 74 3.55 3.25 -8.39
C ARG A 74 4.55 2.50 -7.51
N GLN A 75 5.04 3.16 -6.46
CA GLN A 75 6.11 2.61 -5.65
C GLN A 75 5.67 1.41 -4.84
N PHE A 76 4.43 1.41 -4.35
CA PHE A 76 3.84 0.26 -3.69
C PHE A 76 3.53 -0.89 -4.66
N SER A 77 3.25 -0.61 -5.93
CA SER A 77 3.13 -1.66 -6.96
C SER A 77 4.47 -2.32 -7.27
N ILE A 78 5.52 -1.51 -7.46
CA ILE A 78 6.90 -1.99 -7.56
C ILE A 78 7.21 -2.84 -6.32
N TYR A 79 6.78 -2.36 -5.15
CA TYR A 79 6.87 -3.11 -3.91
C TYR A 79 6.27 -4.53 -4.03
N LEU A 80 4.97 -4.60 -4.23
CA LEU A 80 4.28 -5.89 -4.23
C LEU A 80 4.76 -6.85 -5.33
N LEU A 81 5.17 -6.31 -6.49
CA LEU A 81 5.65 -7.09 -7.63
C LEU A 81 7.09 -7.60 -7.45
N GLY A 82 7.94 -6.88 -6.71
CA GLY A 82 9.30 -7.31 -6.39
C GLY A 82 9.36 -8.49 -5.43
N LYS A 83 8.26 -8.80 -4.74
CA LYS A 83 8.18 -9.93 -3.80
C LYS A 83 8.02 -11.26 -4.54
N ASN A 84 8.65 -12.30 -3.99
CA ASN A 84 8.52 -13.69 -4.46
C ASN A 84 7.05 -14.20 -4.47
N ARG A 85 6.21 -13.62 -3.63
CA ARG A 85 4.77 -13.91 -3.56
C ARG A 85 4.05 -12.59 -3.35
N LEU A 86 2.91 -12.43 -4.02
CA LEU A 86 2.00 -11.30 -3.84
C LEU A 86 1.30 -11.41 -2.48
N PHE A 87 2.03 -11.05 -1.45
CA PHE A 87 1.61 -11.08 -0.06
C PHE A 87 2.33 -9.97 0.67
N CYS A 88 1.58 -9.21 1.45
CA CYS A 88 2.09 -8.21 2.37
C CYS A 88 1.24 -8.34 3.64
N SER A 89 1.86 -8.35 4.82
CA SER A 89 1.10 -8.28 6.08
C SER A 89 0.61 -6.86 6.35
N LEU A 90 -0.38 -6.66 7.23
CA LEU A 90 -0.85 -5.32 7.58
C LEU A 90 0.29 -4.45 8.14
N SER A 91 1.07 -4.96 9.10
CA SER A 91 2.19 -4.23 9.68
C SER A 91 3.29 -3.91 8.67
N GLU A 92 3.55 -4.84 7.75
CA GLU A 92 4.53 -4.64 6.68
C GLU A 92 4.07 -3.57 5.71
N GLY A 93 2.80 -3.58 5.29
CA GLY A 93 2.29 -2.56 4.39
C GLY A 93 2.17 -1.19 5.05
N ASP A 94 1.82 -1.11 6.33
CA ASP A 94 1.85 0.15 7.10
C ASP A 94 3.29 0.69 7.19
N MET A 95 4.28 -0.17 7.45
CA MET A 95 5.69 0.21 7.48
C MET A 95 6.19 0.71 6.13
N ILE A 96 5.83 0.04 5.04
CA ILE A 96 6.20 0.48 3.69
C ILE A 96 5.49 1.77 3.32
N HIS A 97 4.24 1.96 3.76
CA HIS A 97 3.55 3.24 3.60
C HIS A 97 4.29 4.38 4.30
N ASP A 98 4.67 4.20 5.56
CA ASP A 98 5.45 5.20 6.29
C ASP A 98 6.80 5.49 5.63
N MET A 99 7.49 4.45 5.13
CA MET A 99 8.73 4.61 4.37
C MET A 99 8.51 5.45 3.11
N LEU A 100 7.55 5.08 2.27
CA LEU A 100 7.22 5.81 1.04
C LEU A 100 6.81 7.27 1.32
N ARG A 101 6.12 7.51 2.43
CA ARG A 101 5.78 8.87 2.85
C ARG A 101 7.03 9.69 3.13
N MET A 102 7.95 9.17 3.95
CA MET A 102 9.20 9.88 4.29
C MET A 102 10.01 10.19 3.03
N GLU A 103 10.11 9.23 2.12
CA GLU A 103 10.79 9.40 0.83
C GLU A 103 10.12 10.48 -0.02
N TYR A 104 8.79 10.47 -0.13
CA TYR A 104 8.04 11.48 -0.88
C TYR A 104 8.29 12.89 -0.34
N GLU A 105 8.23 13.05 0.99
CA GLU A 105 8.50 14.35 1.62
C GLU A 105 9.93 14.83 1.39
N GLN A 106 10.90 13.93 1.50
CA GLN A 106 12.30 14.24 1.24
C GLN A 106 12.49 14.69 -0.21
N VAL A 107 11.93 13.97 -1.16
CA VAL A 107 11.97 14.27 -2.60
C VAL A 107 11.36 15.65 -2.89
N LEU A 108 10.24 16.00 -2.24
CA LEU A 108 9.65 17.33 -2.37
C LEU A 108 10.53 18.45 -1.80
N GLU A 109 11.19 18.20 -0.65
CA GLU A 109 12.10 19.17 -0.05
C GLU A 109 13.38 19.33 -0.89
N GLU A 110 13.87 18.25 -1.52
CA GLU A 110 14.99 18.30 -2.49
C GLU A 110 14.63 19.12 -3.73
N ILE A 111 13.42 18.93 -4.30
CA ILE A 111 12.93 19.76 -5.43
C ILE A 111 12.90 21.23 -5.04
N LYS A 112 12.35 21.53 -3.87
CA LYS A 112 12.19 22.90 -3.38
C LYS A 112 13.54 23.60 -3.14
N ASN A 113 14.55 22.85 -2.71
CA ASN A 113 15.90 23.36 -2.46
C ASN A 113 16.84 23.20 -3.65
N SER A 114 16.38 22.66 -4.78
CA SER A 114 17.18 22.48 -5.99
C SER A 114 17.60 23.84 -6.56
N GLU A 115 18.90 23.99 -6.82
CA GLU A 115 19.44 25.14 -7.56
C GLU A 115 19.02 25.13 -9.04
N LEU A 116 18.62 23.96 -9.55
CA LEU A 116 18.13 23.79 -10.91
C LEU A 116 16.60 24.01 -10.95
N PRO A 117 16.10 24.75 -11.95
CA PRO A 117 14.66 24.95 -12.12
C PRO A 117 13.98 23.61 -12.38
N PHE A 118 13.10 23.22 -11.47
CA PHE A 118 12.28 22.03 -11.62
C PHE A 118 10.98 22.38 -12.35
N HIS A 119 10.71 21.68 -13.45
CA HIS A 119 9.44 21.81 -14.16
C HIS A 119 8.42 20.80 -13.60
N PRO A 120 7.27 21.25 -13.06
CA PRO A 120 6.27 20.36 -12.45
C PRO A 120 5.77 19.25 -13.38
N GLU A 121 5.81 19.48 -14.69
CA GLU A 121 5.40 18.52 -15.73
C GLU A 121 6.27 17.24 -15.75
N HIS A 122 7.48 17.29 -15.17
CA HIS A 122 8.40 16.15 -15.13
C HIS A 122 8.32 15.35 -13.84
N ILE A 123 7.47 15.74 -12.87
CA ILE A 123 7.44 15.12 -11.55
C ILE A 123 7.09 13.63 -11.61
N ASP A 124 6.16 13.26 -12.49
CA ASP A 124 5.79 11.86 -12.69
C ASP A 124 6.93 11.05 -13.30
N GLN A 125 7.73 11.63 -14.20
CA GLN A 125 8.89 10.93 -14.77
C GLN A 125 9.98 10.75 -13.72
N TRP A 126 10.18 11.75 -12.88
CA TRP A 126 11.17 11.68 -11.82
C TRP A 126 10.77 10.65 -10.76
N PHE A 127 9.50 10.63 -10.35
CA PHE A 127 8.96 9.57 -9.49
C PHE A 127 9.08 8.17 -10.10
N ALA A 128 9.09 8.04 -11.43
CA ALA A 128 9.30 6.75 -12.10
C ALA A 128 10.76 6.30 -12.06
N ALA A 129 11.70 7.25 -11.97
CA ALA A 129 13.14 7.00 -11.97
C ALA A 129 13.71 6.76 -10.56
N LEU A 130 12.94 7.00 -9.50
CA LEU A 130 13.37 6.72 -8.13
C LEU A 130 13.47 5.22 -7.90
N GLU A 131 14.65 4.79 -7.44
CA GLU A 131 14.93 3.41 -7.04
C GLU A 131 15.00 3.35 -5.51
N PHE A 132 14.10 2.57 -4.90
CA PHE A 132 14.08 2.35 -3.46
C PHE A 132 14.64 0.97 -3.12
N ASP A 133 15.47 0.89 -2.08
CA ASP A 133 15.94 -0.37 -1.52
C ASP A 133 14.85 -0.99 -0.62
N PHE A 134 13.83 -1.56 -1.25
CA PHE A 134 12.72 -2.17 -0.53
C PHE A 134 13.16 -3.44 0.22
N PRO A 135 12.63 -3.69 1.43
CA PRO A 135 12.87 -4.92 2.16
C PRO A 135 12.00 -6.06 1.57
N TRP A 136 12.37 -6.56 0.39
CA TRP A 136 11.61 -7.60 -0.33
C TRP A 136 11.43 -8.87 0.47
N ASN A 137 12.52 -9.26 1.15
CA ASN A 137 12.64 -10.50 1.90
C ASN A 137 13.21 -10.15 3.29
N PRO A 138 12.39 -9.58 4.19
CA PRO A 138 12.87 -9.31 5.54
C PRO A 138 13.31 -10.64 6.18
N PRO A 139 14.44 -10.66 6.90
CA PRO A 139 14.92 -11.86 7.55
C PRO A 139 13.81 -12.45 8.44
N LYS A 140 13.59 -13.76 8.35
CA LYS A 140 12.58 -14.45 9.16
C LYS A 140 12.89 -14.19 10.63
N VAL A 141 12.04 -13.41 11.30
CA VAL A 141 12.14 -13.16 12.74
C VAL A 141 12.19 -14.51 13.46
N GLY A 142 13.32 -14.83 14.09
CA GLY A 142 13.54 -16.09 14.82
C GLY A 142 14.59 -17.06 14.22
N GLN A 143 15.23 -16.75 13.09
CA GLN A 143 16.41 -17.51 12.66
C GLN A 143 17.67 -16.95 13.32
N ILE A 144 17.93 -17.39 14.55
CA ILE A 144 19.29 -17.41 15.08
C ILE A 144 20.06 -18.35 14.16
N ASN A 145 21.07 -17.84 13.47
CA ASN A 145 21.97 -18.66 12.67
C ASN A 145 22.64 -19.65 13.63
N PRO A 146 22.43 -20.98 13.54
CA PRO A 146 23.07 -21.91 14.48
C PRO A 146 24.56 -22.12 14.20
N LEU A 147 25.14 -21.39 13.24
CA LEU A 147 26.53 -21.54 12.80
C LEU A 147 27.12 -20.14 12.55
N ALA A 148 27.50 -19.49 13.63
CA ALA A 148 28.63 -18.57 13.69
C ALA A 148 29.67 -19.20 14.63
#